data_AF-A0A960URI1-F1
#
_entry.id   AF-A0A960URI1-F1
#
_cell.length_a   1.000
_cell.length_b   1.000
_cell.length_c   1.000
_cell.angle_alpha   90.00
_cell.angle_beta   90.00
_cell.angle_gamma   90.00
#
_symmetry.space_group_name_H-M   'P 1'
#
loop_
_entity.id
_entity.type
_entity.pdbx_description
1 polymer ?
#
loop_
_entity_poly.entity_id
_entity_poly.type
_entity_poly.pdbx_seq_one_letter_code
_entity_poly.pdbx_strand_id
1 'polypeptide(L)'
;MPVRKQNTAQSVVAKGYRTANYIRLGLAFFFTAAVLGTGFGSFDRMGIQAEAVGTVVYFLIGIIGLYRMRGGRSPVVFSKAAAVGDMTILGAIAIAICLDSSSEAYLQVRNTTIYAVFFIALGYSGLLGSGRFTMLLSLWGGILYAASLFAAAHSGVQFGADNDFYRHIVGIPDAVILILYFPVVGGIVAGVLGTQKRLTAVTDRHAKTNADLVASLTEQQSKLADYARNLDASAGEFKGFISETTGRIETQAAALEQANAVTEELTASASKTAEIVQNQTRGIESMAQGSTELRALIDEITASNEALTDASSGALKSM
;
A
#
# COMPACT_ATOMS: atom_id res chain seq x y z
N MET A 1 -5.07 -17.81 -9.11
CA MET A 1 -4.42 -17.54 -7.80
C MET A 1 -5.40 -17.84 -6.69
N PRO A 2 -5.10 -18.74 -5.73
CA PRO A 2 -6.01 -19.01 -4.63
C PRO A 2 -6.06 -17.79 -3.72
N VAL A 3 -7.26 -17.24 -3.51
CA VAL A 3 -7.53 -16.18 -2.53
C VAL A 3 -7.17 -16.75 -1.15
N ARG A 4 -5.99 -16.37 -0.65
CA ARG A 4 -5.54 -16.68 0.71
C ARG A 4 -6.62 -16.12 1.64
N LYS A 5 -7.42 -16.99 2.28
CA LYS A 5 -8.38 -16.60 3.32
C LYS A 5 -7.63 -15.73 4.32
N GLN A 6 -7.85 -14.42 4.28
CA GLN A 6 -7.33 -13.51 5.28
C GLN A 6 -7.93 -13.97 6.61
N ASN A 7 -7.08 -14.49 7.50
CA ASN A 7 -7.45 -14.67 8.89
C ASN A 7 -7.75 -13.26 9.43
N THR A 8 -9.01 -12.86 9.44
CA THR A 8 -9.44 -11.60 10.05
C THR A 8 -8.94 -11.57 11.49
N ALA A 9 -8.52 -10.42 12.02
CA ALA A 9 -8.01 -10.31 13.39
C ALA A 9 -8.93 -10.99 14.44
N GLN A 10 -10.25 -10.97 14.20
CA GLN A 10 -11.24 -11.68 15.01
C GLN A 10 -11.06 -13.21 15.05
N SER A 11 -10.64 -13.83 13.93
CA SER A 11 -10.38 -15.28 13.87
C SER A 11 -9.13 -15.69 14.66
N VAL A 12 -8.12 -14.81 14.71
CA VAL A 12 -6.90 -15.03 15.51
C VAL A 12 -7.20 -14.89 17.00
N VAL A 13 -7.98 -13.87 17.37
CA VAL A 13 -8.44 -13.67 18.74
C VAL A 13 -9.36 -14.82 19.21
N ALA A 14 -10.28 -15.28 18.36
CA ALA A 14 -11.12 -16.46 18.63
C ALA A 14 -10.31 -17.74 18.85
N LYS A 15 -9.22 -17.94 18.09
CA LYS A 15 -8.27 -19.03 18.33
C LYS A 15 -7.59 -18.89 19.70
N GLY A 16 -7.21 -17.68 20.10
CA GLY A 16 -6.62 -17.41 21.42
C GLY A 16 -7.51 -17.87 22.58
N TYR A 17 -8.81 -17.55 22.55
CA TYR A 17 -9.77 -17.99 23.56
C TYR A 17 -9.92 -19.52 23.62
N ARG A 18 -9.89 -20.17 22.45
CA ARG A 18 -9.99 -21.63 22.36
C ARG A 18 -8.74 -22.32 22.89
N THR A 19 -7.55 -21.81 22.53
CA THR A 19 -6.26 -22.30 23.03
C THR A 19 -6.18 -22.16 24.54
N ALA A 20 -6.62 -21.04 25.12
CA ALA A 20 -6.67 -20.87 26.57
C ALA A 20 -7.53 -21.95 27.25
N ASN A 21 -8.68 -22.31 26.68
CA ASN A 21 -9.52 -23.38 27.22
C ASN A 21 -8.91 -24.78 27.05
N TYR A 22 -8.13 -25.02 25.99
CA TYR A 22 -7.40 -26.27 25.85
C TYR A 22 -6.26 -26.41 26.87
N ILE A 23 -5.53 -25.31 27.14
CA ILE A 23 -4.52 -25.27 28.20
C ILE A 23 -5.19 -25.58 29.56
N ARG A 24 -6.33 -24.95 29.85
CA ARG A 24 -7.14 -25.23 31.05
C ARG A 24 -7.48 -26.72 31.15
N LEU A 25 -8.01 -27.33 30.09
CA LEU A 25 -8.34 -28.75 30.13
C LEU A 25 -7.11 -29.64 30.31
N GLY A 26 -5.98 -29.31 29.66
CA GLY A 26 -4.72 -30.01 29.85
C GLY A 26 -4.26 -29.96 31.32
N LEU A 27 -4.32 -28.79 31.95
CA LEU A 27 -4.05 -28.64 33.38
C LEU A 27 -5.04 -29.41 34.25
N ALA A 28 -6.33 -29.41 33.89
CA ALA A 28 -7.36 -30.14 34.63
C ALA A 28 -7.10 -31.66 34.63
N PHE A 29 -6.67 -32.22 33.48
CA PHE A 29 -6.24 -33.61 33.40
C PHE A 29 -4.98 -33.87 34.23
N PHE A 30 -4.01 -32.95 34.20
CA PHE A 30 -2.80 -33.05 35.01
C PHE A 30 -3.11 -33.05 36.51
N PHE A 31 -3.97 -32.14 36.98
CA PHE A 31 -4.40 -32.13 38.40
C PHE A 31 -5.21 -33.36 38.76
N THR A 32 -6.06 -33.87 37.86
CA THR A 32 -6.79 -35.12 38.10
C THR A 32 -5.82 -36.29 38.31
N ALA A 33 -4.78 -36.39 37.48
CA ALA A 33 -3.73 -37.40 37.66
C ALA A 33 -2.95 -37.21 38.97
N ALA A 34 -2.66 -35.96 39.36
CA ALA A 34 -2.00 -35.66 40.62
C ALA A 34 -2.85 -36.09 41.83
N VAL A 35 -4.13 -35.71 41.86
CA VAL A 35 -5.08 -36.09 42.92
C VAL A 35 -5.30 -37.60 42.99
N LEU A 36 -5.39 -38.29 41.86
CA LEU A 36 -5.48 -39.75 41.84
C LEU A 36 -4.19 -40.40 42.35
N GLY A 37 -3.02 -39.84 42.02
CA GLY A 37 -1.73 -40.34 42.47
C GLY A 37 -1.51 -40.18 43.97
N THR A 38 -1.96 -39.06 44.55
CA THR A 38 -1.80 -38.77 45.98
C THR A 38 -2.94 -39.32 46.84
N GLY A 39 -4.17 -39.40 46.29
CA GLY A 39 -5.39 -39.70 47.03
C GLY A 39 -5.55 -41.14 47.50
N PHE A 40 -4.83 -42.12 46.94
CA PHE A 40 -4.90 -43.51 47.42
C PHE A 40 -4.32 -43.63 48.85
N GLY A 41 -5.20 -43.54 49.86
CA GLY A 41 -4.88 -43.78 51.28
C GLY A 41 -4.73 -42.52 52.15
N SER A 42 -4.98 -41.32 51.62
CA SER A 42 -4.73 -40.04 52.33
C SER A 42 -5.90 -39.03 52.20
N PHE A 43 -7.06 -39.47 51.71
CA PHE A 43 -8.25 -38.63 51.48
C PHE A 43 -8.82 -37.95 52.73
N ASP A 44 -8.40 -38.35 53.93
CA ASP A 44 -8.82 -37.72 55.18
C ASP A 44 -8.15 -36.34 55.41
N ARG A 45 -7.10 -36.00 54.65
CA ARG A 45 -6.42 -34.70 54.75
C ARG A 45 -7.21 -33.61 54.05
N MET A 46 -7.36 -32.46 54.70
CA MET A 46 -8.15 -31.34 54.17
C MET A 46 -7.53 -30.80 52.87
N GLY A 47 -6.20 -30.80 52.76
CA GLY A 47 -5.50 -30.35 51.55
C GLY A 47 -5.85 -31.15 50.30
N ILE A 48 -5.92 -32.48 50.41
CA ILE A 48 -6.24 -33.37 49.28
C ILE A 48 -7.71 -33.25 48.87
N GLN A 49 -8.61 -33.07 49.84
CA GLN A 49 -10.02 -32.80 49.55
C GLN A 49 -10.19 -31.46 48.82
N ALA A 50 -9.46 -30.42 49.23
CA ALA A 50 -9.48 -29.12 48.57
C ALA A 50 -8.94 -29.20 47.13
N GLU A 51 -7.85 -29.94 46.90
CA GLU A 51 -7.32 -30.21 45.56
C GLU A 51 -8.32 -30.99 44.68
N ALA A 52 -8.99 -32.00 45.23
CA ALA A 52 -9.99 -32.78 44.52
C ALA A 52 -11.19 -31.92 44.11
N VAL A 53 -11.76 -31.17 45.05
CA VAL A 53 -12.89 -30.25 44.79
C VAL A 53 -12.48 -29.18 43.78
N GLY A 54 -11.32 -28.55 43.99
CA GLY A 54 -10.78 -27.55 43.09
C GLY A 54 -10.58 -28.07 41.67
N THR A 55 -10.04 -29.29 41.53
CA THR A 55 -9.86 -29.97 40.24
C THR A 55 -11.18 -30.24 39.54
N VAL A 56 -12.20 -30.72 40.25
CA VAL A 56 -13.54 -30.94 39.68
C VAL A 56 -14.14 -29.63 39.19
N VAL A 57 -14.09 -28.55 39.97
CA VAL A 57 -14.59 -27.24 39.56
C VAL A 57 -13.82 -26.72 38.34
N TYR A 58 -12.49 -26.85 38.34
CA TYR A 58 -11.63 -26.44 37.24
C TYR A 58 -11.94 -27.21 35.94
N PHE A 59 -12.19 -28.52 36.05
CA PHE A 59 -12.60 -29.39 34.95
C PHE A 59 -13.97 -29.02 34.39
N LEU A 60 -14.95 -28.76 35.27
CA LEU A 60 -16.30 -28.31 34.87
C LEU A 60 -16.26 -26.96 34.13
N ILE A 61 -15.46 -25.99 34.59
CA ILE A 61 -15.26 -24.72 33.89
C ILE A 61 -14.70 -24.96 32.48
N GLY A 62 -13.75 -25.89 32.33
CA GLY A 62 -13.19 -26.30 31.04
C GLY A 62 -14.23 -26.90 30.09
N ILE A 63 -15.09 -27.81 30.59
CA ILE A 63 -16.17 -28.43 29.81
C ILE A 63 -17.22 -27.40 29.40
N ILE A 64 -17.66 -26.56 30.33
CA ILE A 64 -18.60 -25.46 30.05
C ILE A 64 -18.00 -24.54 28.98
N GLY A 65 -16.70 -24.28 29.05
CA GLY A 65 -15.96 -23.55 28.02
C GLY A 65 -16.03 -24.20 26.65
N LEU A 66 -15.80 -25.51 26.54
CA LEU A 66 -15.93 -26.23 25.27
C LEU A 66 -17.34 -26.18 24.71
N TYR A 67 -18.35 -26.38 25.57
CA TYR A 67 -19.74 -26.33 25.17
C TYR A 67 -20.11 -24.94 24.63
N ARG A 68 -19.72 -23.88 25.33
CA ARG A 68 -20.03 -22.49 24.97
C ARG A 68 -19.26 -22.00 23.74
N MET A 69 -18.11 -22.61 23.45
CA MET A 69 -17.31 -22.33 22.24
C MET A 69 -17.70 -23.19 21.03
N ARG A 70 -18.67 -24.11 21.20
CA ARG A 70 -19.22 -24.91 20.10
C ARG A 70 -20.03 -23.99 19.17
N GLY A 71 -19.77 -24.07 17.86
CA GLY A 71 -20.44 -23.22 16.86
C GLY A 71 -19.76 -21.89 16.54
N GLY A 72 -18.48 -21.71 16.88
CA GLY A 72 -17.68 -20.55 16.45
C GLY A 72 -17.92 -19.26 17.23
N ARG A 73 -18.79 -19.29 18.26
CA ARG A 73 -18.98 -18.19 19.20
C ARG A 73 -17.84 -18.18 20.20
N SER A 74 -17.18 -17.04 20.37
CA SER A 74 -16.14 -16.86 21.37
C SER A 74 -16.62 -15.91 22.47
N PRO A 75 -17.16 -16.43 23.58
CA PRO A 75 -17.65 -15.59 24.67
C PRO A 75 -16.45 -14.99 25.44
N VAL A 76 -16.04 -13.79 25.03
CA VAL A 76 -14.94 -13.03 25.63
C VAL A 76 -15.13 -12.88 27.15
N VAL A 77 -16.35 -12.56 27.58
CA VAL A 77 -16.70 -12.37 28.99
C VAL A 77 -16.51 -13.68 29.77
N PHE A 78 -16.99 -14.80 29.25
CA PHE A 78 -16.82 -16.09 29.89
C PHE A 78 -15.34 -16.46 30.01
N SER A 79 -14.55 -16.26 28.96
CA SER A 79 -13.13 -16.63 28.97
C SER A 79 -12.32 -15.82 29.99
N LYS A 80 -12.64 -14.53 30.14
CA LYS A 80 -12.05 -13.68 31.18
C LYS A 80 -12.52 -14.06 32.58
N ALA A 81 -13.81 -14.29 32.77
CA ALA A 81 -14.36 -14.73 34.05
C ALA A 81 -13.78 -16.09 34.48
N ALA A 82 -13.63 -17.02 33.53
CA ALA A 82 -13.01 -18.31 33.77
C ALA A 82 -11.53 -18.17 34.17
N ALA A 83 -10.77 -17.27 33.55
CA ALA A 83 -9.38 -17.03 33.96
C ALA A 83 -9.25 -16.43 35.37
N VAL A 84 -10.18 -15.56 35.77
CA VAL A 84 -10.26 -15.09 37.17
C VAL A 84 -10.62 -16.25 38.09
N GLY A 85 -11.61 -17.07 37.70
CA GLY A 85 -12.00 -18.28 38.43
C GLY A 85 -10.86 -19.26 38.63
N ASP A 86 -10.09 -19.54 37.58
CA ASP A 86 -8.91 -20.41 37.63
C ASP A 86 -7.90 -19.92 38.68
N MET A 87 -7.60 -18.61 38.65
CA MET A 87 -6.66 -18.01 39.59
C MET A 87 -7.18 -18.10 41.03
N THR A 88 -8.48 -17.84 41.24
CA THR A 88 -9.13 -17.96 42.54
C THR A 88 -9.17 -19.39 43.04
N ILE A 89 -9.41 -20.39 42.17
CA ILE A 89 -9.39 -21.81 42.55
C ILE A 89 -7.99 -22.21 43.01
N LEU A 90 -6.95 -21.85 42.23
CA LEU A 90 -5.56 -22.13 42.61
C LEU A 90 -5.19 -21.45 43.94
N GLY A 91 -5.61 -20.20 44.13
CA GLY A 91 -5.43 -19.49 45.40
C GLY A 91 -6.15 -20.15 46.57
N ALA A 92 -7.40 -20.56 46.38
CA ALA A 92 -8.21 -21.23 47.41
C ALA A 92 -7.61 -22.58 47.81
N ILE A 93 -7.13 -23.37 46.84
CA ILE A 93 -6.41 -24.62 47.10
C ILE A 93 -5.15 -24.33 47.94
N ALA A 94 -4.33 -23.35 47.53
CA ALA A 94 -3.12 -23.00 48.26
C ALA A 94 -3.42 -22.55 49.70
N ILE A 95 -4.46 -21.74 49.91
CA ILE A 95 -4.91 -21.33 51.25
C ILE A 95 -5.36 -22.55 52.07
N ALA A 96 -6.14 -23.46 51.48
CA ALA A 96 -6.64 -24.64 52.17
C ALA A 96 -5.51 -25.60 52.60
N ILE A 97 -4.51 -25.83 51.74
CA ILE A 97 -3.34 -26.65 52.08
C ILE A 97 -2.56 -25.98 53.21
N CYS A 98 -2.37 -24.66 53.16
CA CYS A 98 -1.71 -23.92 54.23
C CYS A 98 -2.45 -23.95 55.57
N LEU A 99 -3.74 -24.33 55.61
CA LEU A 99 -4.52 -24.45 56.85
C LEU A 99 -4.54 -25.88 57.41
N ASP A 100 -4.04 -26.89 56.69
CA ASP A 100 -4.12 -28.30 57.07
C ASP A 100 -3.15 -28.65 58.21
N SER A 101 -1.86 -28.36 58.03
CA SER A 101 -0.84 -28.51 59.08
C SER A 101 0.40 -27.64 58.81
N SER A 102 1.20 -27.34 59.84
CA SER A 102 2.43 -26.55 59.71
C SER A 102 3.44 -27.16 58.72
N SER A 103 3.56 -28.49 58.70
CA SER A 103 4.45 -29.20 57.77
C SER A 103 3.99 -29.07 56.32
N GLU A 104 2.68 -29.26 56.06
CA GLU A 104 2.13 -29.12 54.71
C GLU A 104 2.15 -27.66 54.25
N ALA A 105 1.86 -26.71 55.14
CA ALA A 105 1.96 -25.28 54.87
C ALA A 105 3.40 -24.85 54.51
N TYR A 106 4.40 -25.36 55.24
CA TYR A 106 5.81 -25.12 54.92
C TYR A 106 6.18 -25.68 53.54
N LEU A 107 5.79 -26.94 53.26
CA LEU A 107 6.04 -27.59 51.97
C LEU A 107 5.36 -26.83 50.83
N GLN A 108 4.12 -26.40 51.04
CA GLN A 108 3.31 -25.65 50.07
C GLN A 108 3.97 -24.32 49.70
N VAL A 109 4.37 -23.54 50.70
CA VAL A 109 5.00 -22.22 50.48
C VAL A 109 6.33 -22.33 49.73
N ARG A 110 7.05 -23.45 49.91
CA ARG A 110 8.32 -23.71 49.23
C ARG A 110 8.18 -24.44 47.89
N ASN A 111 6.98 -24.90 47.53
CA ASN A 111 6.79 -25.69 46.34
C ASN A 111 6.80 -24.82 45.08
N THR A 112 7.98 -24.71 44.45
CA THR A 112 8.18 -24.01 43.17
C THR A 112 7.29 -24.52 42.03
N THR A 113 6.85 -25.78 42.08
CA THR A 113 5.95 -26.36 41.07
C THR A 113 4.59 -25.66 41.07
N ILE A 114 4.06 -25.33 42.25
CA ILE A 114 2.74 -24.69 42.39
C ILE A 114 2.79 -23.27 41.85
N TYR A 115 3.89 -22.55 42.09
CA TYR A 115 4.13 -21.25 41.45
C TYR A 115 4.17 -21.32 39.93
N ALA A 116 4.76 -22.38 39.36
CA ALA A 116 4.77 -22.57 37.91
C ALA A 116 3.34 -22.67 37.34
N VAL A 117 2.43 -23.34 38.06
CA VAL A 117 1.02 -23.44 37.68
C VAL A 117 0.33 -22.07 37.64
N PHE A 118 0.58 -21.23 38.65
CA PHE A 118 0.10 -19.85 38.66
C PHE A 118 0.61 -19.04 37.45
N PHE A 119 1.87 -19.26 37.04
CA PHE A 119 2.42 -18.60 35.84
C PHE A 119 1.84 -19.14 34.54
N ILE A 120 1.47 -20.42 34.47
CA ILE A 120 0.73 -20.94 33.30
C ILE A 120 -0.62 -20.23 33.20
N ALA A 121 -1.31 -20.02 34.33
CA ALA A 121 -2.56 -19.26 34.39
C ALA A 121 -2.40 -17.82 33.89
N LEU A 122 -1.32 -17.16 34.30
CA LEU A 122 -0.98 -15.83 33.80
C LEU A 122 -0.59 -15.84 32.31
N GLY A 123 0.14 -16.86 31.86
CA GLY A 123 0.58 -17.01 30.48
C GLY A 123 -0.58 -17.09 29.51
N TYR A 124 -1.55 -17.98 29.74
CA TYR A 124 -2.73 -18.04 28.86
C TYR A 124 -3.68 -16.86 29.05
N SER A 125 -3.65 -16.16 30.19
CA SER A 125 -4.39 -14.90 30.33
C SER A 125 -3.93 -13.85 29.30
N GLY A 126 -2.66 -13.91 28.89
CA GLY A 126 -2.12 -13.05 27.84
C GLY A 126 -2.73 -13.34 26.47
N LEU A 127 -3.10 -14.60 26.19
CA LEU A 127 -3.80 -15.02 24.98
C LEU A 127 -5.22 -14.44 24.87
N LEU A 128 -5.80 -13.99 26.00
CA LEU A 128 -7.10 -13.31 26.02
C LEU A 128 -7.03 -11.87 25.49
N GLY A 129 -5.82 -11.40 25.16
CA GLY A 129 -5.58 -10.21 24.33
C GLY A 129 -5.73 -8.88 25.06
N SER A 130 -5.71 -8.85 26.39
CA SER A 130 -5.81 -7.61 27.16
C SER A 130 -4.74 -7.51 28.24
N GLY A 131 -3.66 -6.76 27.96
CA GLY A 131 -2.58 -6.54 28.93
C GLY A 131 -3.06 -5.95 30.27
N ARG A 132 -4.04 -5.03 30.26
CA ARG A 132 -4.68 -4.53 31.49
C ARG A 132 -5.31 -5.66 32.33
N PHE A 133 -5.94 -6.63 31.68
CA PHE A 133 -6.54 -7.77 32.38
C PHE A 133 -5.46 -8.69 32.95
N THR A 134 -4.41 -8.99 32.19
CA THR A 134 -3.28 -9.80 32.68
C THR A 134 -2.60 -9.16 33.89
N MET A 135 -2.44 -7.84 33.90
CA MET A 135 -1.89 -7.10 35.04
C MET A 135 -2.84 -7.13 36.26
N LEU A 136 -4.14 -6.96 36.07
CA LEU A 136 -5.11 -7.08 37.17
C LEU A 136 -5.15 -8.51 37.72
N LEU A 137 -5.06 -9.51 36.84
CA LEU A 137 -5.05 -10.92 37.22
C LEU A 137 -3.77 -11.30 37.98
N SER A 138 -2.63 -10.70 37.62
CA SER A 138 -1.39 -10.93 38.36
C SER A 138 -1.39 -10.28 39.74
N LEU A 139 -1.94 -9.07 39.87
CA LEU A 139 -2.18 -8.46 41.18
C LEU A 139 -3.12 -9.32 42.03
N TRP A 140 -4.18 -9.85 41.42
CA TRP A 140 -5.09 -10.78 42.09
C TRP A 140 -4.38 -12.07 42.53
N GLY A 141 -3.55 -12.67 41.68
CA GLY A 141 -2.72 -13.82 42.03
C GLY A 141 -1.77 -13.54 43.19
N GLY A 142 -1.12 -12.37 43.20
CA GLY A 142 -0.27 -11.94 44.30
C GLY A 142 -1.02 -11.77 45.63
N ILE A 143 -2.25 -11.22 45.59
CA ILE A 143 -3.11 -11.10 46.77
C ILE A 143 -3.50 -12.49 47.31
N LEU A 144 -3.90 -13.41 46.43
CA LEU A 144 -4.24 -14.78 46.82
C LEU A 144 -3.03 -15.51 47.42
N TYR A 145 -1.83 -15.29 46.86
CA TYR A 145 -0.61 -15.87 47.39
C TYR A 145 -0.22 -15.28 48.75
N ALA A 146 -0.38 -13.95 48.93
CA ALA A 146 -0.20 -13.31 50.22
C ALA A 146 -1.20 -13.85 51.26
N ALA A 147 -2.45 -14.14 50.85
CA ALA A 147 -3.45 -14.77 51.71
C ALA A 147 -3.06 -16.20 52.10
N SER A 148 -2.45 -16.99 51.21
CA SER A 148 -1.94 -18.32 51.57
C SER A 148 -0.75 -18.27 52.52
N LEU A 149 0.12 -17.26 52.42
CA LEU A 149 1.19 -17.03 53.40
C LEU A 149 0.64 -16.62 54.77
N PHE A 150 -0.40 -15.79 54.80
CA PHE A 150 -1.09 -15.44 56.04
C PHE A 150 -1.75 -16.67 56.68
N ALA A 151 -2.37 -17.54 55.89
CA ALA A 151 -2.89 -18.82 56.35
C ALA A 151 -1.79 -19.73 56.91
N ALA A 152 -0.64 -19.80 56.23
CA ALA A 152 0.52 -20.57 56.70
C ALA A 152 1.00 -20.06 58.07
N ALA A 153 1.04 -18.74 58.29
CA ALA A 153 1.35 -18.15 59.59
C ALA A 153 0.42 -18.68 60.70
N HIS A 154 -0.88 -18.79 60.39
CA HIS A 154 -1.89 -19.28 61.32
C HIS A 154 -1.77 -20.78 61.62
N SER A 155 -1.26 -21.56 60.67
CA SER A 155 -1.01 -23.00 60.86
C SER A 155 0.23 -23.34 61.68
N GLY A 156 1.02 -22.33 62.07
CA GLY A 156 2.23 -22.50 62.88
C GLY A 156 3.56 -22.36 62.12
N VAL A 157 3.53 -21.97 60.85
CA VAL A 157 4.74 -21.61 60.09
C VAL A 157 5.27 -20.26 60.61
N GLN A 158 6.55 -20.22 60.98
CA GLN A 158 7.21 -19.01 61.46
C GLN A 158 7.91 -18.30 60.29
N PHE A 159 7.98 -16.98 60.34
CA PHE A 159 8.70 -16.19 59.35
C PHE A 159 9.98 -15.64 59.95
N GLY A 160 11.13 -15.98 59.37
CA GLY A 160 12.46 -15.65 59.89
C GLY A 160 13.43 -15.17 58.81
N ALA A 161 14.71 -15.06 59.17
CA ALA A 161 15.75 -14.64 58.23
C ALA A 161 16.09 -15.75 57.22
N ASP A 162 16.26 -16.98 57.70
CA ASP A 162 16.64 -18.15 56.92
C ASP A 162 15.57 -19.23 56.96
N ASN A 163 15.54 -20.06 55.93
CA ASN A 163 14.64 -21.21 55.85
C ASN A 163 15.11 -22.35 56.75
N ASP A 164 14.22 -22.88 57.59
CA ASP A 164 14.47 -24.09 58.39
C ASP A 164 13.31 -25.08 58.23
N PHE A 165 13.61 -26.27 57.71
CA PHE A 165 12.62 -27.33 57.50
C PHE A 165 12.07 -27.87 58.82
N TYR A 166 12.94 -28.10 59.81
CA TYR A 166 12.57 -28.76 61.07
C TYR A 166 11.81 -27.84 62.01
N ARG A 167 12.06 -26.52 61.91
CA ARG A 167 11.36 -25.49 62.68
C ARG A 167 10.21 -24.84 61.91
N HIS A 168 9.96 -25.27 60.68
CA HIS A 168 8.98 -24.69 59.77
C HIS A 168 9.13 -23.16 59.65
N ILE A 169 10.37 -22.68 59.54
CA ILE A 169 10.69 -21.26 59.38
C ILE A 169 10.83 -20.96 57.88
N VAL A 170 10.05 -20.02 57.37
CA VAL A 170 10.16 -19.51 56.00
C VAL A 170 10.90 -18.17 56.03
N GLY A 171 11.88 -18.02 55.14
CA GLY A 171 12.60 -16.77 54.94
C GLY A 171 11.66 -15.66 54.50
N ILE A 172 11.61 -14.56 55.25
CA ILE A 172 10.86 -13.35 54.88
C ILE A 172 11.27 -12.83 53.48
N PRO A 173 12.57 -12.80 53.11
CA PRO A 173 12.97 -12.36 51.77
C PRO A 173 12.32 -13.19 50.65
N ASP A 174 12.27 -14.51 50.81
CA ASP A 174 11.69 -15.42 49.82
C ASP A 174 10.19 -15.19 49.67
N ALA A 175 9.47 -15.07 50.80
CA ALA A 175 8.04 -14.80 50.81
C ALA A 175 7.69 -13.46 50.13
N VAL A 176 8.46 -12.40 50.42
CA VAL A 176 8.26 -11.07 49.82
C VAL A 176 8.56 -11.10 48.31
N ILE A 177 9.67 -11.70 47.90
CA ILE A 177 10.04 -11.81 46.48
C ILE A 177 8.95 -12.54 45.71
N LEU A 178 8.42 -13.64 46.25
CA LEU A 178 7.42 -14.45 45.57
C LEU A 178 6.09 -13.71 45.40
N ILE A 179 5.66 -12.90 46.38
CA ILE A 179 4.50 -12.00 46.21
C ILE A 179 4.77 -10.97 45.12
N LEU A 180 5.94 -10.31 45.15
CA LEU A 180 6.30 -9.26 44.19
C LEU A 180 6.52 -9.79 42.77
N TYR A 181 6.87 -11.07 42.62
CA TYR A 181 7.11 -11.67 41.31
C TYR A 181 5.84 -11.71 40.44
N PHE A 182 4.67 -11.90 41.04
CA PHE A 182 3.39 -11.88 40.34
C PHE A 182 3.14 -10.59 39.55
N PRO A 183 3.08 -9.39 40.17
CA PRO A 183 2.88 -8.15 39.44
C PRO A 183 4.02 -7.85 38.46
N VAL A 184 5.27 -8.24 38.75
CA VAL A 184 6.40 -8.07 37.83
C VAL A 184 6.17 -8.88 36.54
N VAL A 185 5.89 -10.18 36.65
CA VAL A 185 5.61 -11.05 35.48
C VAL A 185 4.38 -10.57 34.72
N GLY A 186 3.30 -10.24 35.43
CA GLY A 186 2.09 -9.70 34.80
C GLY A 186 2.35 -8.39 34.05
N GLY A 187 3.21 -7.53 34.59
CA GLY A 187 3.65 -6.29 33.95
C GLY A 187 4.45 -6.55 32.68
N ILE A 188 5.38 -7.52 32.70
CA ILE A 188 6.15 -7.94 31.52
C ILE A 188 5.20 -8.45 30.42
N VAL A 189 4.30 -9.38 30.75
CA VAL A 189 3.34 -9.94 29.78
C VAL A 189 2.42 -8.84 29.24
N ALA A 190 1.93 -7.95 30.10
CA ALA A 190 1.12 -6.81 29.68
C ALA A 190 1.88 -5.86 28.74
N GLY A 191 3.16 -5.61 29.01
CA GLY A 191 4.06 -4.81 28.16
C GLY A 191 4.26 -5.43 26.79
N VAL A 192 4.57 -6.73 26.73
CA VAL A 192 4.73 -7.48 25.47
C VAL A 192 3.46 -7.42 24.63
N LEU A 193 2.29 -7.63 25.24
CA LEU A 193 1.00 -7.52 24.54
C LEU A 193 0.73 -6.09 24.05
N GLY A 194 1.14 -5.08 24.81
CA GLY A 194 1.07 -3.68 24.41
C GLY A 194 1.89 -3.41 23.15
N THR A 195 3.14 -3.90 23.12
CA THR A 195 4.03 -3.77 21.95
C THR A 195 3.51 -4.52 20.74
N GLN A 196 3.03 -5.75 20.91
CA GLN A 196 2.41 -6.53 19.82
C GLN A 196 1.22 -5.78 19.20
N LYS A 197 0.33 -5.21 20.02
CA LYS A 197 -0.81 -4.42 19.50
C LYS A 197 -0.36 -3.19 18.72
N ARG A 198 0.67 -2.47 19.20
CA ARG A 198 1.24 -1.32 18.48
C ARG A 198 1.83 -1.76 17.15
N LEU A 199 2.55 -2.89 17.12
CA LEU A 199 3.11 -3.44 15.89
C LEU A 199 2.02 -3.82 14.89
N THR A 200 0.96 -4.52 15.32
CA THR A 200 -0.19 -4.82 14.46
C THR A 200 -0.83 -3.56 13.90
N ALA A 201 -1.03 -2.52 14.72
CA ALA A 201 -1.61 -1.26 14.27
C ALA A 201 -0.73 -0.53 13.23
N VAL A 202 0.60 -0.62 13.36
CA VAL A 202 1.54 -0.08 12.37
C VAL A 202 1.48 -0.90 11.08
N THR A 203 1.43 -2.22 11.16
CA THR A 203 1.26 -3.10 9.99
C THR A 203 -0.06 -2.82 9.25
N ASP A 204 -1.17 -2.66 9.97
CA ASP A 204 -2.48 -2.37 9.38
C ASP A 204 -2.47 -1.02 8.65
N ARG A 205 -1.79 0.00 9.22
CA ARG A 205 -1.58 1.30 8.56
C ARG A 205 -0.76 1.15 7.28
N HIS A 206 0.37 0.45 7.33
CA HIS A 206 1.19 0.22 6.13
C HIS A 206 0.45 -0.58 5.06
N ALA A 207 -0.34 -1.57 5.43
CA ALA A 207 -1.16 -2.34 4.49
C ALA A 207 -2.18 -1.44 3.79
N LYS A 208 -2.84 -0.53 4.52
CA LYS A 208 -3.77 0.44 3.95
C LYS A 208 -3.06 1.43 3.03
N THR A 209 -1.94 2.02 3.46
CA THR A 209 -1.16 2.95 2.64
C THR A 209 -0.63 2.29 1.36
N ASN A 210 -0.20 1.02 1.43
CA ASN A 210 0.22 0.28 0.23
C ASN A 210 -0.96 0.03 -0.72
N ALA A 211 -2.15 -0.29 -0.21
CA ALA A 211 -3.33 -0.44 -1.04
C ALA A 211 -3.70 0.87 -1.75
N ASP A 212 -3.64 2.00 -1.03
CA ASP A 212 -3.89 3.33 -1.60
C ASP A 212 -2.83 3.69 -2.65
N LEU A 213 -1.55 3.35 -2.41
CA LEU A 213 -0.46 3.57 -3.35
C LEU A 213 -0.60 2.72 -4.62
N VAL A 214 -1.02 1.45 -4.50
CA VAL A 214 -1.28 0.58 -5.65
C VAL A 214 -2.45 1.14 -6.48
N ALA A 215 -3.50 1.63 -5.83
CA ALA A 215 -4.62 2.26 -6.51
C ALA A 215 -4.18 3.51 -7.29
N SER A 216 -3.38 4.38 -6.69
CA SER A 216 -2.89 5.59 -7.36
C SER A 216 -1.92 5.30 -8.52
N LEU A 217 -1.03 4.31 -8.37
CA LEU A 217 -0.16 3.86 -9.45
C LEU A 217 -0.94 3.27 -10.63
N THR A 218 -2.03 2.54 -10.35
CA THR A 218 -2.90 1.98 -11.39
C THR A 218 -3.61 3.10 -12.16
N GLU A 219 -4.09 4.13 -11.46
CA GLU A 219 -4.69 5.32 -12.10
C GLU A 219 -3.66 6.08 -12.96
N GLN A 220 -2.44 6.27 -12.44
CA GLN A 220 -1.36 6.91 -13.20
C GLN A 220 -0.97 6.11 -14.44
N GLN A 221 -0.93 4.78 -14.36
CA GLN A 221 -0.67 3.92 -15.50
C GLN A 221 -1.75 4.08 -16.58
N SER A 222 -3.02 4.18 -16.19
CA SER A 222 -4.12 4.45 -17.12
C SER A 222 -3.94 5.80 -17.83
N LYS A 223 -3.62 6.86 -17.09
CA LYS A 223 -3.39 8.19 -17.68
C LYS A 223 -2.20 8.19 -18.64
N LEU A 224 -1.11 7.49 -18.31
CA LEU A 224 0.04 7.31 -19.20
C LEU A 224 -0.34 6.56 -20.50
N ALA A 225 -1.19 5.53 -20.41
CA ALA A 225 -1.67 4.84 -21.59
C ALA A 225 -2.52 5.75 -22.48
N ASP A 226 -3.36 6.61 -21.90
CA ASP A 226 -4.15 7.59 -22.66
C ASP A 226 -3.27 8.67 -23.29
N TYR A 227 -2.25 9.16 -22.58
CA TYR A 227 -1.26 10.07 -23.17
C TYR A 227 -0.49 9.42 -24.32
N ALA A 228 -0.12 8.15 -24.20
CA ALA A 228 0.54 7.42 -25.28
C ALA A 228 -0.36 7.29 -26.51
N ARG A 229 -1.66 7.00 -26.34
CA ARG A 229 -2.63 6.96 -27.45
C ARG A 229 -2.80 8.31 -28.12
N ASN A 230 -2.92 9.38 -27.34
CA ASN A 230 -3.03 10.73 -27.89
C ASN A 230 -1.77 11.12 -28.68
N LEU A 231 -0.60 10.76 -28.16
CA LEU A 231 0.67 11.01 -28.84
C LEU A 231 0.79 10.24 -30.16
N ASP A 232 0.32 8.99 -30.20
CA ASP A 232 0.26 8.18 -31.43
C ASP A 232 -0.71 8.79 -32.47
N ALA A 233 -1.88 9.23 -32.02
CA ALA A 233 -2.85 9.92 -32.88
C ALA A 233 -2.27 11.23 -33.47
N SER A 234 -1.65 12.07 -32.63
CA SER A 234 -0.99 13.30 -33.08
C SER A 234 0.18 13.04 -34.03
N ALA A 235 0.96 11.97 -33.81
CA ALA A 235 2.02 11.57 -34.73
C ALA A 235 1.45 11.12 -36.09
N GLY A 236 0.31 10.43 -36.09
CA GLY A 236 -0.44 10.08 -37.30
C GLY A 236 -0.93 11.29 -38.07
N GLU A 237 -1.55 12.27 -37.40
CA GLU A 237 -1.98 13.53 -38.00
C GLU A 237 -0.80 14.32 -38.59
N PHE A 238 0.32 14.40 -37.85
CA PHE A 238 1.52 15.08 -38.32
C PHE A 238 2.09 14.41 -39.59
N LYS A 239 2.10 13.08 -39.65
CA LYS A 239 2.49 12.34 -40.86
C LYS A 239 1.57 12.67 -42.05
N GLY A 240 0.26 12.80 -41.81
CA GLY A 240 -0.71 13.22 -42.82
C GLY A 240 -0.42 14.63 -43.34
N PHE A 241 -0.20 15.58 -42.43
CA PHE A 241 0.16 16.96 -42.76
C PHE A 241 1.45 17.04 -43.60
N ILE A 242 2.48 16.26 -43.24
CA ILE A 242 3.72 16.19 -44.03
C ILE A 242 3.46 15.66 -45.43
N SER A 243 2.67 14.59 -45.57
CA SER A 243 2.34 14.02 -46.88
C SER A 243 1.59 15.02 -47.77
N GLU A 244 0.62 15.76 -47.22
CA GLU A 244 -0.10 16.80 -47.95
C GLU A 244 0.84 17.94 -48.35
N THR A 245 1.70 18.38 -47.43
CA THR A 245 2.70 19.42 -47.69
C THR A 245 3.65 19.01 -48.81
N THR A 246 4.15 17.78 -48.81
CA THR A 246 4.99 17.24 -49.89
C THR A 246 4.27 17.25 -51.23
N GLY A 247 3.01 16.80 -51.30
CA GLY A 247 2.24 16.82 -52.56
C GLY A 247 1.99 18.25 -53.09
N ARG A 248 1.79 19.22 -52.20
CA ARG A 248 1.69 20.64 -52.59
C ARG A 248 3.01 21.19 -53.12
N ILE A 249 4.15 20.80 -52.54
CA ILE A 249 5.48 21.17 -53.02
C ILE A 249 5.73 20.59 -54.41
N GLU A 250 5.39 19.32 -54.64
CA GLU A 250 5.51 18.69 -55.97
C GLU A 250 4.66 19.43 -57.02
N THR A 251 3.43 19.80 -56.65
CA THR A 251 2.54 20.59 -57.53
C THR A 251 3.12 21.97 -57.82
N GLN A 252 3.68 22.65 -56.81
CA GLN A 252 4.33 23.95 -56.99
C GLN A 252 5.60 23.86 -57.84
N ALA A 253 6.39 22.79 -57.68
CA ALA A 253 7.56 22.55 -58.51
C ALA A 253 7.17 22.35 -59.99
N ALA A 254 6.11 21.58 -60.27
CA ALA A 254 5.57 21.42 -61.62
C ALA A 254 5.06 22.74 -62.21
N ALA A 255 4.38 23.57 -61.41
CA ALA A 255 3.94 24.90 -61.84
C ALA A 255 5.11 25.83 -62.14
N LEU A 256 6.20 25.77 -61.35
CA LEU A 256 7.44 26.52 -61.64
C LEU A 256 8.10 26.05 -62.93
N GLU A 257 8.10 24.75 -63.21
CA GLU A 257 8.63 24.19 -64.46
C GLU A 257 7.83 24.69 -65.67
N GLN A 258 6.49 24.71 -65.58
CA GLN A 258 5.63 25.33 -66.59
C GLN A 258 5.88 26.84 -66.74
N ALA A 259 6.05 27.56 -65.63
CA ALA A 259 6.34 28.99 -65.67
C ALA A 259 7.69 29.28 -66.35
N ASN A 260 8.71 28.45 -66.11
CA ASN A 260 9.98 28.53 -66.80
C ASN A 260 9.83 28.28 -68.31
N ALA A 261 9.08 27.25 -68.72
CA ALA A 261 8.82 26.96 -70.14
C ALA A 261 8.11 28.14 -70.85
N VAL A 262 7.10 28.73 -70.20
CA VAL A 262 6.42 29.94 -70.72
C VAL A 262 7.38 31.12 -70.80
N THR A 263 8.28 31.27 -69.81
CA THR A 263 9.29 32.34 -69.81
C THR A 263 10.28 32.16 -70.96
N GLU A 264 10.71 30.93 -71.25
CA GLU A 264 11.54 30.62 -72.41
C GLU A 264 10.82 30.93 -73.73
N GLU A 265 9.56 30.51 -73.86
CA GLU A 265 8.74 30.80 -75.04
C GLU A 265 8.51 32.31 -75.24
N LEU A 266 8.21 33.05 -74.16
CA LEU A 266 8.08 34.50 -74.18
C LEU A 266 9.39 35.18 -74.60
N THR A 267 10.53 34.70 -74.07
CA THR A 267 11.85 35.24 -74.42
C THR A 267 12.15 35.00 -75.91
N ALA A 268 11.87 33.81 -76.43
CA ALA A 268 12.02 33.49 -77.85
C ALA A 268 11.08 34.35 -78.72
N SER A 269 9.84 34.53 -78.30
CA SER A 269 8.84 35.37 -78.98
C SER A 269 9.25 36.84 -78.99
N ALA A 270 9.77 37.36 -77.88
CA ALA A 270 10.30 38.72 -77.78
C ALA A 270 11.51 38.93 -78.69
N SER A 271 12.44 37.96 -78.74
CA SER A 271 13.57 37.99 -79.67
C SER A 271 13.12 38.03 -81.13
N LYS A 272 12.16 37.17 -81.51
CA LYS A 272 11.58 37.15 -82.84
C LYS A 272 10.85 38.44 -83.19
N THR A 273 10.13 39.02 -82.23
CA THR A 273 9.44 40.31 -82.41
C THR A 273 10.44 41.44 -82.63
N ALA A 274 11.53 41.48 -81.86
CA ALA A 274 12.60 42.46 -82.06
C ALA A 274 13.23 42.34 -83.46
N GLU A 275 13.44 41.13 -83.96
CA GLU A 275 13.94 40.88 -85.32
C GLU A 275 12.95 41.40 -86.38
N ILE A 276 11.66 41.12 -86.23
CA ILE A 276 10.60 41.62 -87.14
C ILE A 276 10.58 43.14 -87.14
N VAL A 277 10.61 43.78 -85.97
CA VAL A 277 10.63 45.25 -85.84
C VAL A 277 11.87 45.81 -86.52
N GLN A 278 13.05 45.23 -86.31
CA GLN A 278 14.28 45.67 -86.97
C GLN A 278 14.17 45.59 -88.50
N ASN A 279 13.61 44.50 -89.03
CA ASN A 279 13.38 44.33 -90.46
C ASN A 279 12.34 45.33 -90.99
N GLN A 280 11.26 45.58 -90.24
CA GLN A 280 10.27 46.60 -90.60
C GLN A 280 10.87 48.01 -90.59
N THR A 281 11.71 48.35 -89.61
CA THR A 281 12.41 49.64 -89.57
C THR A 281 13.28 49.83 -90.81
N ARG A 282 14.07 48.82 -91.19
CA ARG A 282 14.86 48.86 -92.44
C ARG A 282 13.96 49.02 -93.68
N GLY A 283 12.81 48.35 -93.70
CA GLY A 283 11.81 48.50 -94.77
C GLY A 283 11.28 49.94 -94.85
N ILE A 284 10.98 50.57 -93.72
CA ILE A 284 10.53 51.97 -93.64
C ILE A 284 11.64 52.91 -94.12
N GLU A 285 12.88 52.71 -93.68
CA GLU A 285 14.03 53.50 -94.15
C GLU A 285 14.17 53.43 -95.68
N SER A 286 14.08 52.21 -96.25
CA SER A 286 14.12 52.01 -97.69
C SER A 286 12.95 52.70 -98.41
N MET A 287 11.73 52.62 -97.86
CA MET A 287 10.57 53.33 -98.40
C MET A 287 10.69 54.86 -98.30
N ALA A 288 11.28 55.38 -97.22
CA ALA A 288 11.51 56.82 -97.06
C ALA A 288 12.55 57.32 -98.06
N GLN A 289 13.60 56.55 -98.30
CA GLN A 289 14.59 56.82 -99.34
C GLN A 289 13.94 56.82 -100.73
N GLY A 290 13.15 55.79 -101.05
CA GLY A 290 12.39 55.74 -102.31
C GLY A 290 11.38 56.88 -102.45
N SER A 291 10.75 57.33 -101.36
CA SER A 291 9.85 58.49 -101.37
C SER A 291 10.61 59.81 -101.61
N THR A 292 11.87 59.90 -101.17
CA THR A 292 12.74 61.06 -101.42
C THR A 292 13.16 61.12 -102.87
N GLU A 293 13.50 59.96 -103.44
CA GLU A 293 13.82 59.81 -104.87
C GLU A 293 12.61 60.14 -105.76
N LEU A 294 11.42 59.68 -105.38
CA LEU A 294 10.14 60.06 -106.02
C LEU A 294 9.88 61.57 -105.95
N ARG A 295 10.16 62.21 -104.81
CA ARG A 295 10.08 63.67 -104.69
C ARG A 295 11.04 64.38 -105.64
N ALA A 296 12.28 63.93 -105.73
CA ALA A 296 13.27 64.49 -106.65
C ALA A 296 12.81 64.36 -108.11
N LEU A 297 12.24 63.22 -108.50
CA LEU A 297 11.62 63.03 -109.82
C LEU A 297 10.43 63.98 -110.07
N ILE A 298 9.58 64.20 -109.07
CA ILE A 298 8.46 65.15 -109.19
C ILE A 298 8.98 66.59 -109.34
N ASP A 299 9.99 66.99 -108.58
CA ASP A 299 10.61 68.31 -108.69
C ASP A 299 11.25 68.49 -110.07
N GLU A 300 11.92 67.46 -110.60
CA GLU A 300 12.50 67.46 -111.95
C GLU A 300 11.42 67.58 -113.04
N ILE A 301 10.31 66.83 -112.92
CA ILE A 301 9.16 66.95 -113.82
C ILE A 301 8.57 68.36 -113.74
N THR A 302 8.43 68.92 -112.54
CA THR A 302 7.86 70.26 -112.33
C THR A 302 8.74 71.32 -112.98
N ALA A 303 10.07 71.26 -112.77
CA ALA A 303 11.03 72.15 -113.40
C ALA A 303 11.05 72.02 -114.94
N SER A 304 10.93 70.79 -115.45
CA SER A 304 10.82 70.53 -116.90
C SER A 304 9.52 71.15 -117.46
N ASN A 305 8.42 71.06 -116.72
CA ASN A 305 7.13 71.61 -117.10
C ASN A 305 7.11 73.15 -117.06
N GLU A 306 7.77 73.77 -116.08
CA GLU A 306 8.01 75.21 -116.05
C GLU A 306 8.86 75.67 -117.24
N ALA A 307 9.95 74.97 -117.55
CA ALA A 307 10.78 75.26 -118.72
C ALA A 307 10.01 75.12 -120.05
N LEU A 308 9.13 74.12 -120.16
CA LEU A 308 8.20 73.95 -121.29
C LEU A 308 7.20 75.11 -121.38
N THR A 309 6.65 75.54 -120.24
CA THR A 309 5.69 76.64 -120.17
C THR A 309 6.36 77.97 -120.55
N ASP A 310 7.59 78.21 -120.09
CA ASP A 310 8.39 79.38 -120.46
C ASP A 310 8.79 79.36 -121.94
N ALA A 311 9.18 78.20 -122.49
CA ALA A 311 9.45 78.05 -123.92
C ALA A 311 8.20 78.34 -124.78
N SER A 312 7.02 77.87 -124.33
CA SER A 312 5.75 78.12 -125.01
C SER A 312 5.28 79.59 -124.89
N SER A 313 5.55 80.23 -123.75
CA SER A 313 5.34 81.68 -123.52
C SER A 313 6.26 82.54 -124.40
N GLY A 314 7.52 82.13 -124.55
CA GLY A 314 8.49 82.76 -125.45
C GLY A 314 8.07 82.70 -126.91
N ALA A 315 7.54 81.56 -127.37
CA ALA A 315 7.03 81.40 -128.74
C ALA A 315 5.81 82.29 -129.04
N LEU A 316 4.94 82.52 -128.05
CA LEU A 316 3.74 83.37 -128.17
C LEU A 316 4.06 84.87 -128.25
N LYS A 317 5.22 85.33 -127.76
CA LYS A 317 5.66 86.74 -127.89
C LYS A 317 6.37 87.04 -129.22
N SER A 318 6.67 86.02 -130.03
CA SER A 318 7.28 86.16 -131.36
C SER A 318 6.30 86.04 -132.53
N MET A 319 4.98 85.96 -132.25
CA MET A 319 3.89 86.09 -133.22
C MET A 319 3.21 87.45 -133.09
#